data_AF-A0A0M3JF43-F1
#
_entry.id   AF-A0A0M3JF43-F1
#
_cell.length_a   1.000
_cell.length_b   1.000
_cell.length_c   1.000
_cell.angle_alpha   90.00
_cell.angle_beta   90.00
_cell.angle_gamma   90.00
#
_symmetry.space_group_name_H-M   'P 1'
#
loop_
_entity.id
_entity.type
_entity.pdbx_description
1 polymer ?
#
loop_
_entity_poly.entity_id
_entity_poly.type
_entity_poly.pdbx_seq_one_letter_code
_entity_poly.pdbx_strand_id
1 'polypeptide(L)'
;MGWTPLMWSVYKNHVECVKLFLEHKSHVNLIDEEDGLTPLIVASGRGFCDIVRLLLEYGAQVNACDKFGNTALIWAARKGHRGVVEMLLNAGCELDAIGMVITIIYFYFYYLLLFLFIIIYCSYYLLLCIIIIIYCCLLLYVIIYYYILLYTIINYYL
;
A
#
# COMPACT_ATOMS: atom_id res chain seq x y z
N MET A 1 -6.86 19.77 21.69
CA MET A 1 -8.14 20.15 21.03
C MET A 1 -7.91 21.37 20.13
N GLY A 2 -7.32 21.19 18.95
CA GLY A 2 -6.95 22.29 18.06
C GLY A 2 -7.50 22.20 16.63
N TRP A 3 -8.49 21.34 16.37
CA TRP A 3 -8.98 21.09 15.01
C TRP A 3 -10.03 22.12 14.58
N THR A 4 -9.82 22.67 13.39
CA THR A 4 -10.76 23.60 12.76
C THR A 4 -11.99 22.86 12.21
N PRO A 5 -13.14 23.55 12.03
CA PRO A 5 -14.31 22.96 11.36
C PRO A 5 -13.98 22.39 9.97
N LEU A 6 -13.09 23.05 9.23
CA LEU A 6 -12.58 22.57 7.95
C LEU A 6 -11.87 21.22 8.13
N MET A 7 -10.93 21.09 9.07
CA MET A 7 -10.23 19.83 9.34
C MET A 7 -11.19 18.69 9.71
N TRP A 8 -12.19 18.95 10.53
CA TRP A 8 -13.21 17.95 10.86
C TRP A 8 -13.99 17.51 9.62
N SER A 9 -14.38 18.44 8.74
CA SER A 9 -15.08 18.11 7.50
C SER A 9 -14.21 17.29 6.53
N VAL A 10 -12.93 17.65 6.39
CA VAL A 10 -11.94 16.87 5.61
C VAL A 10 -11.78 15.48 6.21
N TYR A 11 -11.64 15.40 7.54
CA TYR A 11 -11.50 14.13 8.24
C TYR A 11 -12.72 13.22 8.03
N LYS A 12 -13.92 13.77 7.96
CA LYS A 12 -15.15 13.01 7.72
C LYS A 12 -15.43 12.76 6.23
N ASN A 13 -14.57 13.24 5.32
CA ASN A 13 -14.78 13.20 3.87
C ASN A 13 -16.09 13.90 3.42
N HIS A 14 -16.49 14.96 4.12
CA HIS A 14 -17.70 15.71 3.80
C HIS A 14 -17.39 16.78 2.75
N VAL A 15 -17.30 16.39 1.48
CA VAL A 15 -16.87 17.24 0.35
C VAL A 15 -17.66 18.54 0.27
N GLU A 16 -18.99 18.49 0.41
CA GLU A 16 -19.83 19.70 0.36
C GLU A 16 -19.55 20.67 1.51
N CYS A 17 -19.31 20.16 2.72
CA CYS A 17 -18.93 21.01 3.85
C CYS A 17 -17.55 21.64 3.64
N VAL A 18 -16.60 20.87 3.11
CA VAL A 18 -15.27 21.38 2.75
C VAL A 18 -15.40 22.52 1.76
N LYS A 19 -16.17 22.32 0.69
CA LYS A 19 -16.41 23.33 -0.34
C LYS A 19 -17.04 24.60 0.26
N LEU A 20 -18.08 24.44 1.07
CA LEU A 20 -18.76 25.56 1.75
C LEU A 20 -17.79 26.37 2.61
N PHE A 21 -16.92 25.71 3.39
CA PHE A 21 -15.93 26.40 4.22
C PHE A 21 -14.88 27.14 3.38
N LEU A 22 -14.43 26.55 2.28
CA LEU A 22 -13.46 27.18 1.38
C LEU A 22 -14.04 28.41 0.68
N GLU A 23 -15.31 28.34 0.23
CA GLU A 23 -16.03 29.48 -0.37
C GLU A 23 -16.17 30.67 0.59
N HIS A 24 -16.32 30.42 1.90
CA HIS A 24 -16.41 31.44 2.94
C HIS A 24 -15.04 31.91 3.45
N LYS A 25 -13.97 31.75 2.64
CA LYS A 25 -12.60 32.18 2.95
C LYS A 25 -12.04 31.60 4.25
N SER A 26 -12.40 30.35 4.58
CA SER A 26 -11.74 29.65 5.68
C SER A 26 -10.24 29.58 5.45
N HIS A 27 -9.46 29.68 6.53
CA HIS A 27 -8.00 29.58 6.46
C HIS A 27 -7.58 28.14 6.12
N VAL A 28 -7.37 27.87 4.82
CA VAL A 28 -7.05 26.55 4.25
C VAL A 28 -5.74 25.94 4.77
N ASN A 29 -4.85 26.76 5.31
CA ASN A 29 -3.51 26.37 5.77
C ASN A 29 -3.35 26.34 7.28
N LEU A 30 -4.45 26.41 8.05
CA LEU A 30 -4.35 26.22 9.50
C LEU A 30 -3.77 24.84 9.81
N ILE A 31 -2.98 24.77 10.87
CA ILE A 31 -2.40 23.53 11.38
C ILE A 31 -3.09 23.16 12.68
N ASP A 32 -3.14 21.87 12.99
CA ASP A 32 -3.56 21.45 14.32
C ASP A 32 -2.41 21.63 15.32
N GLU A 33 -2.78 21.81 16.58
CA GLU A 33 -1.82 22.05 17.66
C GLU A 33 -1.05 20.80 18.09
N GLU A 34 -1.53 19.59 17.78
CA GLU A 34 -0.94 18.34 18.27
C GLU A 34 0.19 17.91 17.34
N ASP A 35 -0.10 17.75 16.05
CA ASP A 35 0.83 17.19 15.06
C ASP A 35 1.27 18.20 13.99
N GLY A 36 0.64 19.37 13.90
CA GLY A 36 0.96 20.38 12.88
C GLY A 36 0.42 20.05 11.49
N LEU A 37 -0.60 19.20 11.41
CA LEU A 37 -1.24 18.77 10.18
C LEU A 37 -2.08 19.88 9.57
N THR A 38 -1.89 20.12 8.28
CA THR A 38 -2.80 20.95 7.47
C THR A 38 -3.98 20.12 6.96
N PRO A 39 -5.11 20.74 6.55
CA PRO A 39 -6.19 20.06 5.86
C PRO A 39 -5.70 19.25 4.65
N LEU A 40 -4.71 19.77 3.92
CA LEU A 40 -4.12 19.09 2.76
C LEU A 40 -3.37 17.82 3.17
N ILE A 41 -2.61 17.84 4.28
CA ILE A 41 -1.93 16.65 4.82
C ILE A 41 -2.97 15.60 5.24
N VAL A 42 -4.04 16.00 5.94
CA VAL A 42 -5.10 15.08 6.39
C VAL A 42 -5.81 14.43 5.19
N ALA A 43 -6.20 15.21 4.18
CA ALA A 43 -6.84 14.70 2.97
C ALA A 43 -5.91 13.76 2.20
N SER A 44 -4.63 14.12 2.10
CA SER A 44 -3.62 13.38 1.34
C SER A 44 -3.28 12.04 1.97
N GLY A 45 -3.09 12.00 3.29
CA GLY A 45 -2.86 10.77 4.04
C GLY A 45 -4.06 9.82 4.06
N ARG A 46 -5.21 10.25 3.54
CA ARG A 46 -6.44 9.44 3.42
C ARG A 46 -6.86 9.13 2.00
N GLY A 47 -6.18 9.71 1.01
CA GLY A 47 -6.46 9.44 -0.39
C GLY A 47 -7.70 10.15 -0.94
N PHE A 48 -8.19 11.20 -0.27
CA PHE A 48 -9.40 11.91 -0.70
C PHE A 48 -9.12 12.86 -1.88
N CYS A 49 -9.04 12.30 -3.09
CA CYS A 49 -8.65 13.02 -4.31
C CYS A 49 -9.49 14.28 -4.55
N ASP A 50 -10.81 14.22 -4.39
CA ASP A 50 -11.70 15.37 -4.63
C ASP A 50 -11.43 16.52 -3.65
N ILE A 51 -11.19 16.19 -2.38
CA ILE A 51 -10.86 17.17 -1.34
C ILE A 51 -9.46 17.74 -1.55
N VAL A 52 -8.48 16.91 -1.91
CA VAL A 52 -7.13 17.39 -2.27
C VAL A 52 -7.21 18.38 -3.42
N ARG A 53 -8.01 18.10 -4.44
CA ARG A 53 -8.21 19.00 -5.59
C ARG A 53 -8.76 20.35 -5.13
N LEU A 54 -9.85 20.32 -4.38
CA LEU A 54 -10.47 21.54 -3.84
C LEU A 54 -9.49 22.35 -2.98
N LEU A 55 -8.76 21.70 -2.08
CA LEU A 55 -7.81 22.40 -1.22
C LEU A 55 -6.70 23.09 -2.04
N LEU A 56 -6.18 22.42 -3.07
CA LEU A 56 -5.17 22.99 -3.98
C LEU A 56 -5.73 24.17 -4.80
N GLU A 57 -6.96 24.06 -5.33
CA GLU A 57 -7.63 25.13 -6.07
C GLU A 57 -7.82 26.39 -5.20
N TYR A 58 -8.02 26.22 -3.90
CA TYR A 58 -8.19 27.31 -2.93
C TYR A 58 -6.86 27.75 -2.26
N GLY A 59 -5.71 27.37 -2.84
CA GLY A 59 -4.40 27.89 -2.41
C GLY A 59 -3.82 27.21 -1.17
N ALA A 60 -4.12 25.92 -0.96
CA ALA A 60 -3.40 25.13 0.02
C ALA A 60 -1.89 25.08 -0.29
N GLN A 61 -1.07 25.26 0.74
CA GLN A 61 0.39 25.18 0.63
C GLN A 61 0.82 23.73 0.43
N VAL A 62 1.17 23.38 -0.82
CA VAL A 62 1.53 22.01 -1.22
C VAL A 62 2.75 21.46 -0.46
N ASN A 63 3.71 22.34 -0.15
CA ASN A 63 4.96 21.99 0.54
C ASN A 63 4.88 22.18 2.07
N ALA A 64 3.72 22.53 2.63
CA ALA A 64 3.57 22.59 4.07
C ALA A 64 3.84 21.20 4.69
N CYS A 65 4.57 21.18 5.80
CA CYS A 65 4.93 19.97 6.50
C CYS A 65 4.39 19.96 7.93
N ASP A 66 4.16 18.76 8.45
CA ASP A 66 3.83 18.55 9.85
C ASP A 66 5.03 18.81 10.77
N LYS A 67 4.86 18.68 12.09
CA LYS A 67 5.95 18.86 13.08
C LYS A 67 7.12 17.89 12.91
N PHE A 68 6.93 16.81 12.14
CA PHE A 68 7.95 15.81 11.85
C PHE A 68 8.60 16.04 10.47
N GLY A 69 8.25 17.11 9.77
CA GLY A 69 8.76 17.42 8.44
C GLY A 69 8.11 16.60 7.33
N ASN A 70 7.00 15.89 7.57
CA ASN A 70 6.30 15.17 6.50
C ASN A 70 5.35 16.11 5.76
N THR A 71 5.52 16.21 4.45
CA THR A 71 4.59 16.91 3.54
C THR A 71 3.39 16.05 3.18
N ALA A 72 2.38 16.67 2.57
CA ALA A 72 1.22 15.97 2.02
C ALA A 72 1.60 14.83 1.06
N LEU A 73 2.66 15.03 0.26
CA LEU A 73 3.19 14.04 -0.67
C LEU A 73 3.75 12.81 0.07
N ILE A 74 4.52 13.02 1.14
CA ILE A 74 5.07 11.94 1.96
C ILE A 74 3.94 11.12 2.59
N TRP A 75 2.91 11.79 3.13
CA TRP A 75 1.75 11.11 3.70
C TRP A 75 0.97 10.27 2.68
N ALA A 76 0.68 10.82 1.50
CA ALA A 76 0.00 10.09 0.43
C ALA A 76 0.82 8.89 -0.05
N ALA A 77 2.14 9.05 -0.21
CA ALA A 77 3.03 8.00 -0.67
C ALA A 77 3.17 6.85 0.34
N ARG A 78 3.37 7.16 1.64
CA ARG A 78 3.45 6.15 2.71
C ARG A 78 2.19 5.31 2.84
N LYS A 79 1.04 5.85 2.41
CA LYS A 79 -0.26 5.17 2.42
C LYS A 79 -0.65 4.57 1.07
N GLY A 80 0.18 4.69 0.04
CA GLY A 80 -0.05 4.12 -1.28
C GLY A 80 -1.14 4.83 -2.10
N HIS A 81 -1.46 6.08 -1.79
CA HIS A 81 -2.52 6.84 -2.47
C HIS A 81 -2.03 7.46 -3.78
N ARG A 82 -1.85 6.61 -4.80
CA ARG A 82 -1.27 6.99 -6.10
C ARG A 82 -1.95 8.19 -6.76
N GLY A 83 -3.29 8.24 -6.79
CA GLY A 83 -4.00 9.36 -7.42
C GLY A 83 -3.71 10.70 -6.75
N VAL A 84 -3.60 10.73 -5.42
CA VAL A 84 -3.21 11.92 -4.67
C VAL A 84 -1.75 12.28 -4.95
N VAL A 85 -0.85 11.30 -4.99
CA VAL A 85 0.57 11.52 -5.32
C VAL A 85 0.70 12.20 -6.68
N GLU A 86 0.04 11.68 -7.71
CA GLU A 86 0.06 12.27 -9.05
C GLU A 86 -0.50 13.70 -9.06
N MET A 87 -1.58 13.96 -8.31
CA MET A 87 -2.13 15.32 -8.18
C MET A 87 -1.18 16.29 -7.51
N LEU A 88 -0.55 15.91 -6.40
CA LEU A 88 0.39 16.77 -5.66
C LEU A 88 1.64 17.07 -6.50
N LEU A 89 2.15 16.09 -7.25
CA LEU A 89 3.26 16.28 -8.18
C LEU A 89 2.90 17.29 -9.29
N ASN A 90 1.68 17.18 -9.85
CA ASN A 90 1.19 18.10 -10.87
C ASN A 90 0.94 19.51 -10.33
N ALA A 91 0.67 19.66 -9.03
CA ALA A 91 0.44 20.94 -8.38
C ALA A 91 1.74 21.72 -8.07
N GLY A 92 2.89 21.28 -8.58
CA GLY A 92 4.16 21.96 -8.38
C GLY A 92 4.74 21.76 -6.97
N CYS A 93 4.43 20.64 -6.32
CA CYS A 93 5.12 20.24 -5.09
C CYS A 93 6.63 20.25 -5.36
N GLU A 94 7.40 20.92 -4.49
CA GLU A 94 8.84 20.85 -4.54
C GLU A 94 9.22 19.39 -4.26
N LEU A 95 9.79 18.75 -5.27
CA LEU A 95 10.45 17.47 -5.13
C LEU A 95 11.78 17.73 -4.43
N ASP A 96 11.74 17.98 -3.14
CA ASP A 96 12.96 17.96 -2.36
C ASP A 96 13.57 16.55 -2.41
N ALA A 97 14.90 16.49 -2.38
CA ALA A 97 15.64 15.23 -2.47
C ALA A 97 15.17 14.21 -1.40
N ILE A 98 14.63 14.70 -0.28
CA ILE A 98 14.07 13.89 0.81
C ILE A 98 12.71 13.29 0.41
N GLY A 99 11.79 14.07 -0.18
CA GLY A 99 10.50 13.58 -0.66
C GLY A 99 10.63 12.54 -1.77
N MET A 100 11.54 12.74 -2.74
CA MET A 100 11.85 11.76 -3.78
C MET A 100 12.48 10.48 -3.21
N VAL A 101 13.46 10.60 -2.32
CA VAL A 101 14.14 9.43 -1.74
C VAL A 101 13.16 8.61 -0.89
N ILE A 102 12.30 9.24 -0.09
CA ILE A 102 11.29 8.52 0.71
C ILE A 102 10.25 7.86 -0.20
N THR A 103 9.69 8.57 -1.19
CA THR A 103 8.73 7.97 -2.14
C THR A 103 9.36 6.79 -2.88
N ILE A 104 10.55 6.95 -3.46
CA ILE A 104 11.26 5.89 -4.18
C ILE A 104 11.60 4.72 -3.24
N ILE A 105 12.11 4.97 -2.03
CA ILE A 105 12.44 3.90 -1.07
C ILE A 105 11.17 3.15 -0.66
N TYR A 106 10.06 3.82 -0.35
CA TYR A 106 8.84 3.12 0.07
C TYR A 106 8.25 2.29 -1.06
N PHE A 107 8.18 2.83 -2.28
CA PHE A 107 7.72 2.05 -3.44
C PHE A 107 8.70 0.89 -3.73
N TYR A 108 10.00 1.15 -3.81
CA TYR A 108 11.02 0.13 -4.07
C TYR A 108 11.03 -0.96 -3.01
N PHE A 109 11.00 -0.59 -1.73
CA PHE A 109 10.97 -1.54 -0.62
C PHE A 109 9.69 -2.38 -0.64
N TYR A 110 8.52 -1.76 -0.87
CA TYR A 110 7.26 -2.50 -0.99
C TYR A 110 7.27 -3.49 -2.16
N TYR A 111 7.70 -3.04 -3.35
CA TYR A 111 7.79 -3.91 -4.53
C TYR A 111 8.85 -5.01 -4.37
N LEU A 112 9.99 -4.71 -3.74
CA LEU A 112 11.02 -5.69 -3.41
C LEU A 112 10.47 -6.76 -2.44
N LEU A 113 9.73 -6.35 -1.41
CA LEU A 113 9.15 -7.26 -0.42
C LEU A 113 8.04 -8.13 -1.04
N LEU A 114 7.19 -7.55 -1.90
CA LEU A 114 6.19 -8.29 -2.66
C LEU A 114 6.85 -9.27 -3.65
N PHE A 115 7.91 -8.86 -4.34
CA PHE A 115 8.66 -9.71 -5.25
C PHE A 115 9.32 -10.89 -4.52
N LEU A 116 9.95 -10.63 -3.37
CA LEU A 116 10.51 -11.68 -2.50
C LEU A 116 9.41 -12.65 -2.02
N PHE A 117 8.24 -12.14 -1.64
CA PHE A 117 7.11 -12.97 -1.24
C PHE A 117 6.63 -13.89 -2.38
N ILE A 118 6.53 -13.36 -3.61
CA ILE A 118 6.16 -14.15 -4.80
C ILE A 118 7.19 -15.25 -5.06
N ILE A 119 8.50 -14.95 -4.97
CA ILE A 119 9.56 -15.95 -5.15
C ILE A 119 9.47 -17.05 -4.10
N ILE A 120 9.33 -16.69 -2.83
CA ILE A 120 9.24 -17.65 -1.72
C ILE A 120 8.00 -18.53 -1.90
N TYR A 121 6.86 -17.92 -2.19
CA TYR A 121 5.61 -18.63 -2.44
C TYR A 121 5.76 -19.60 -3.63
N CYS A 122 6.23 -19.13 -4.78
CA CYS A 122 6.45 -19.97 -5.95
C CYS A 122 7.41 -21.14 -5.67
N SER A 123 8.50 -20.89 -4.92
CA SER A 123 9.48 -21.92 -4.55
C SER A 123 8.87 -22.96 -3.60
N TYR A 124 8.02 -22.55 -2.66
CA TYR A 124 7.30 -23.44 -1.76
C TYR A 124 6.38 -24.39 -2.52
N TYR A 125 5.57 -23.88 -3.46
CA TYR A 125 4.68 -24.73 -4.27
C TYR A 125 5.45 -25.68 -5.18
N LEU A 126 6.55 -25.22 -5.78
CA LEU A 126 7.41 -26.08 -6.59
C LEU A 126 7.99 -27.22 -5.75
N LEU A 127 8.49 -26.93 -4.54
CA LEU A 127 9.00 -27.93 -3.62
C LEU A 127 7.91 -28.93 -3.21
N LEU A 128 6.71 -28.44 -2.92
CA LEU A 128 5.56 -29.29 -2.58
C LEU A 128 5.19 -30.23 -3.73
N CYS A 129 5.16 -29.72 -4.97
CA CYS A 129 4.92 -30.55 -6.15
C CYS A 129 5.98 -31.65 -6.30
N ILE A 130 7.26 -31.32 -6.11
CA ILE A 130 8.36 -32.30 -6.18
C ILE A 130 8.17 -33.39 -5.11
N ILE A 131 7.83 -33.02 -3.87
CA ILE A 131 7.59 -33.97 -2.78
C ILE A 131 6.41 -34.90 -3.12
N ILE A 132 5.30 -34.36 -3.65
CA ILE A 132 4.14 -35.14 -4.07
C ILE A 132 4.54 -36.13 -5.18
N ILE A 133 5.28 -35.69 -6.18
CA ILE A 133 5.75 -36.56 -7.28
C ILE A 133 6.62 -37.69 -6.73
N ILE A 134 7.60 -37.39 -5.88
CA ILE A 134 8.48 -38.39 -5.26
C ILE A 134 7.65 -39.41 -4.47
N TYR A 135 6.71 -38.93 -3.65
CA TYR A 135 5.85 -39.80 -2.85
C TYR A 135 4.97 -40.71 -3.72
N CYS A 136 4.36 -40.17 -4.79
CA CYS A 136 3.59 -40.94 -5.76
C CYS A 136 4.46 -42.01 -6.45
N CYS A 137 5.67 -41.66 -6.88
CA CYS A 137 6.61 -42.62 -7.48
C CYS A 137 7.00 -43.74 -6.50
N LEU A 138 7.26 -43.40 -5.24
CA LEU A 138 7.59 -44.38 -4.20
C LEU A 138 6.41 -45.33 -3.94
N LEU A 139 5.20 -44.80 -3.84
CA LEU A 139 3.98 -45.57 -3.65
C LEU A 139 3.72 -46.53 -4.82
N LEU A 140 3.86 -46.04 -6.06
CA LEU A 140 3.77 -46.86 -7.28
C LEU A 140 4.81 -47.98 -7.28
N TYR A 141 6.06 -47.67 -6.94
CA TYR A 141 7.13 -48.67 -6.85
C TYR A 141 6.79 -49.77 -5.84
N VAL A 142 6.32 -49.39 -4.64
CA VAL A 142 5.92 -50.34 -3.59
C VAL A 142 4.75 -51.22 -4.07
N ILE A 143 3.73 -50.64 -4.70
CA ILE A 143 2.58 -51.40 -5.23
C ILE A 143 3.04 -52.41 -6.28
N ILE A 144 3.89 -51.99 -7.24
CA ILE A 144 4.42 -52.87 -8.30
C ILE A 144 5.25 -54.00 -7.67
N TYR A 145 6.11 -53.69 -6.70
CA TYR A 145 6.93 -54.68 -6.02
C TYR A 145 6.07 -55.75 -5.31
N TYR A 146 5.07 -55.33 -4.53
CA TYR A 146 4.15 -56.27 -3.86
C TYR A 146 3.34 -57.11 -4.85
N TYR A 147 2.88 -56.52 -5.95
CA TYR A 147 2.17 -57.24 -7.01
C TYR A 147 3.03 -58.34 -7.64
N ILE A 148 4.28 -58.02 -8.00
CA ILE A 148 5.23 -58.99 -8.55
C ILE A 148 5.53 -60.09 -7.54
N LEU A 149 5.79 -59.73 -6.28
CA LEU A 149 6.06 -60.70 -5.22
C LEU A 149 4.89 -61.67 -5.04
N LEU A 150 3.66 -61.15 -4.94
CA LEU A 150 2.44 -61.95 -4.80
C LEU A 150 2.25 -62.88 -6.00
N TYR A 151 2.43 -62.37 -7.22
CA TYR A 151 2.33 -63.17 -8.45
C TYR A 151 3.35 -64.31 -8.49
N THR A 152 4.59 -64.03 -8.06
CA THR A 152 5.68 -65.03 -8.01
C THR A 152 5.38 -66.12 -6.97
N ILE A 153 4.88 -65.73 -5.79
CA ILE A 153 4.46 -66.66 -4.74
C ILE A 153 3.34 -67.57 -5.26
N ILE A 154 2.27 -66.99 -5.83
CA ILE A 154 1.12 -67.76 -6.33
C ILE A 154 1.56 -68.81 -7.36
N ASN A 155 2.42 -68.44 -8.32
CA ASN A 155 2.92 -69.37 -9.34
C ASN A 155 3.90 -70.43 -8.82
N TYR A 156 4.55 -70.22 -7.67
CA TYR A 156 5.45 -71.20 -7.07
C TYR A 156 4.70 -72.30 -6.32
N TYR A 157 3.51 -71.99 -5.78
CA TYR A 157 2.68 -72.92 -5.00
C TYR A 157 1.56 -73.59 -5.81
N LEU A 158 1.47 -73.34 -7.12
CA LEU A 158 0.57 -73.99 -8.08
C LEU A 158 1.33 -74.98 -8.96
#